data_AF-A0A8T5KVJ1-F1
#
_entry.id   AF-A0A8T5KVJ1-F1
#
_cell.length_a   1.000
_cell.length_b   1.000
_cell.length_c   1.000
_cell.angle_alpha   90.00
_cell.angle_beta   90.00
_cell.angle_gamma   90.00
#
_symmetry.space_group_name_H-M   'P 1'
#
loop_
_entity.id
_entity.type
_entity.pdbx_description
1 polymer ?
#
loop_
_entity_poly.entity_id
_entity_poly.type
_entity_poly.pdbx_seq_one_letter_code
_entity_poly.pdbx_strand_id
1 'polypeptide(L)' 'EGEITSFTIIRVAPEGFEAYTPFAVGMIKLIEGPNVEGQIVGNVQNVEVGKKVKTVFRKMHEDNPDGLIYYGLKWKIVD' A
#
# COMPACT_ATOMS: atom_id res chain seq x y z
N GLU A 1 3.16 12.43 -5.77
CA GLU A 1 1.97 11.79 -6.42
C GLU A 1 2.48 10.77 -7.42
N GLY A 2 1.63 9.87 -7.91
CA GLY A 2 2.08 8.87 -8.88
C GLY A 2 0.94 8.10 -9.52
N GLU A 3 1.30 7.08 -10.29
CA GLU A 3 0.39 6.20 -11.02
C GLU A 3 0.73 4.73 -10.75
N ILE A 4 -0.30 3.90 -10.57
CA ILE A 4 -0.13 2.45 -10.39
C ILE A 4 0.30 1.84 -11.74
N THR A 5 1.50 1.26 -11.81
CA THR A 5 2.00 0.59 -13.02
C THR A 5 1.78 -0.92 -12.99
N SER A 6 1.81 -1.52 -11.81
CA SER A 6 1.44 -2.92 -11.59
C SER A 6 0.99 -3.11 -10.14
N PHE A 7 0.20 -4.14 -9.87
CA PHE A 7 -0.22 -4.49 -8.52
C PHE A 7 -0.51 -5.98 -8.37
N THR A 8 -0.57 -6.43 -7.12
CA THR A 8 -1.06 -7.74 -6.72
C THR A 8 -1.96 -7.61 -5.50
N ILE A 9 -2.92 -8.54 -5.37
CA ILE A 9 -3.78 -8.65 -4.20
C ILE A 9 -3.31 -9.82 -3.36
N ILE A 10 -2.82 -9.53 -2.16
CA ILE A 10 -2.44 -10.52 -1.18
C ILE A 10 -3.72 -11.04 -0.51
N ARG A 11 -4.05 -12.31 -0.79
CA ARG A 11 -5.23 -13.00 -0.25
C ARG A 11 -4.91 -13.92 0.92
N VAL A 12 -3.64 -14.31 1.05
CA VAL A 12 -3.10 -15.08 2.17
C VAL A 12 -1.92 -14.27 2.69
N ALA A 13 -2.09 -13.63 3.84
CA ALA A 13 -1.06 -12.76 4.41
C ALA A 13 0.08 -13.55 5.05
N PRO A 14 1.29 -12.96 5.09
CA PRO A 14 2.31 -13.39 6.03
C PRO A 14 1.88 -13.08 7.48
N GLU A 15 2.58 -13.70 8.42
CA GLU A 15 2.36 -13.48 9.85
C GLU A 15 2.44 -11.98 10.22
N GLY A 16 1.50 -11.51 11.03
CA GLY A 16 1.41 -10.12 11.47
C GLY A 16 0.68 -9.17 10.52
N PHE A 17 0.23 -9.67 9.35
CA PHE A 17 -0.53 -8.88 8.36
C PHE A 17 -1.94 -9.42 8.11
N GLU A 18 -2.39 -10.39 8.89
CA GLU A 18 -3.69 -11.07 8.75
C GLU A 18 -4.84 -10.08 8.82
N ALA A 19 -4.75 -9.11 9.75
CA ALA A 19 -5.75 -8.06 9.95
C ALA A 19 -5.97 -7.16 8.71
N TYR A 20 -5.04 -7.16 7.76
CA TYR A 20 -5.13 -6.37 6.53
C TYR A 20 -5.65 -7.18 5.34
N THR A 21 -5.86 -8.50 5.47
CA THR A 21 -6.25 -9.35 4.34
C THR A 21 -7.72 -9.13 3.92
N PRO A 22 -8.03 -9.04 2.62
CA PRO A 22 -7.09 -8.89 1.50
C PRO A 22 -6.57 -7.46 1.37
N PHE A 23 -5.28 -7.30 1.03
CA PHE A 23 -4.68 -5.99 0.75
C PHE A 23 -3.94 -5.97 -0.59
N ALA A 24 -3.83 -4.77 -1.17
CA ALA A 24 -3.11 -4.53 -2.40
C ALA A 24 -1.68 -4.03 -2.14
N VAL A 25 -0.72 -4.55 -2.90
CA VAL A 25 0.65 -4.01 -3.00
C VAL A 25 0.89 -3.69 -4.47
N GLY A 26 1.47 -2.52 -4.75
CA GLY A 26 1.72 -2.10 -6.13
C GLY A 26 3.03 -1.37 -6.31
N MET A 27 3.45 -1.31 -7.58
CA MET A 27 4.52 -0.44 -8.05
C MET A 27 3.90 0.88 -8.51
N ILE A 28 4.41 1.99 -7.98
CA ILE A 28 3.94 3.33 -8.29
C ILE A 28 5.03 4.08 -9.05
N LYS A 29 4.73 4.51 -10.26
CA LYS A 29 5.57 5.46 -11.00
C LYS A 29 5.29 6.85 -10.46
N LEU A 30 6.27 7.43 -9.78
CA LEU A 30 6.17 8.81 -9.31
C LEU A 30 6.27 9.78 -10.48
N ILE A 31 5.64 10.95 -10.35
CA ILE A 31 5.70 12.02 -11.36
C ILE A 31 7.14 12.48 -11.59
N GLU A 32 7.99 12.38 -10.56
CA GLU A 32 9.41 12.72 -10.58
C GLU A 32 10.26 11.67 -11.33
N GLY A 33 9.70 10.48 -11.63
CA GLY A 33 10.35 9.44 -12.43
C GLY A 33 10.68 8.13 -11.73
N PRO A 34 11.01 8.04 -10.42
CA PRO A 34 11.27 6.76 -9.78
C PRO A 34 10.05 5.83 -9.75
N ASN A 35 10.28 4.53 -9.68
CA ASN A 35 9.25 3.56 -9.30
C ASN A 35 9.44 3.20 -7.83
N VAL A 36 8.36 3.24 -7.06
CA VAL A 36 8.36 2.94 -5.61
C VAL A 36 7.26 1.93 -5.31
N GLU A 37 7.59 0.90 -4.56
CA GLU A 37 6.67 -0.11 -4.08
C GLU A 37 5.90 0.36 -2.83
N GLY A 38 4.70 -0.15 -2.62
CA GLY A 38 4.00 0.06 -1.37
C GLY A 38 2.58 -0.50 -1.35
N GLN A 39 1.98 -0.53 -0.15
CA GLN A 39 0.58 -0.92 -0.01
C GLN A 39 -0.34 0.18 -0.54
N ILE A 40 -1.39 -0.22 -1.26
CA ILE A 40 -2.45 0.66 -1.72
C ILE A 40 -3.64 0.50 -0.75
N VAL A 41 -4.01 1.58 -0.06
CA VAL A 41 -5.09 1.59 0.94
C VAL A 41 -6.45 1.81 0.28
N GLY A 42 -7.46 1.14 0.79
CA GLY A 42 -8.83 1.23 0.31
C GLY A 42 -9.40 -0.13 -0.07
N ASN A 43 -10.52 -0.13 -0.79
CA ASN A 43 -11.09 -1.36 -1.31
C ASN A 43 -10.22 -1.91 -2.45
N VAL A 44 -9.73 -3.14 -2.31
CA VAL A 44 -8.89 -3.82 -3.31
C VAL A 44 -9.57 -3.96 -4.68
N GLN A 45 -10.91 -3.93 -4.74
CA GLN A 45 -11.66 -3.97 -6.00
C GLN A 45 -11.54 -2.68 -6.82
N ASN A 46 -11.12 -1.58 -6.20
CA ASN A 46 -10.95 -0.29 -6.88
C ASN A 46 -9.52 -0.11 -7.42
N VAL A 47 -8.64 -1.07 -7.18
CA VAL A 47 -7.22 -0.99 -7.58
C VAL A 47 -7.09 -1.43 -9.03
N GLU A 48 -6.63 -0.52 -9.87
CA GLU A 48 -6.43 -0.72 -11.31
C GLU A 48 -5.11 -0.06 -11.75
N VAL A 49 -4.47 -0.63 -12.76
CA VAL A 49 -3.31 0.00 -13.42
C VAL A 49 -3.77 1.30 -14.08
N GLY A 50 -2.95 2.35 -13.98
CA GLY A 50 -3.24 3.69 -14.52
C GLY A 50 -3.95 4.63 -13.53
N LYS A 51 -4.48 4.12 -12.40
CA LYS A 51 -5.08 4.98 -11.37
C LYS A 51 -4.04 5.86 -10.71
N LYS A 52 -4.40 7.13 -10.50
CA LYS A 52 -3.56 8.11 -9.79
C LYS A 52 -3.62 7.86 -8.29
N VAL A 53 -2.47 8.05 -7.64
CA VAL A 53 -2.33 7.86 -6.19
C VAL A 53 -1.53 8.99 -5.57
N LYS A 54 -1.76 9.20 -4.27
CA LYS A 54 -0.92 10.04 -3.41
C LYS A 54 -0.42 9.27 -2.19
N THR A 55 0.69 9.73 -1.63
CA THR A 55 1.22 9.16 -0.39
C THR A 55 0.30 9.50 0.78
N VAL A 56 0.22 8.58 1.74
CA VAL A 56 -0.41 8.77 3.04
C VAL A 56 0.46 8.16 4.13
N PHE A 57 0.58 8.86 5.26
CA PHE A 57 1.29 8.34 6.42
C PHE A 57 0.40 7.36 7.19
N ARG A 58 0.89 6.14 7.45
CA ARG A 58 0.13 5.06 8.08
C ARG A 58 1.01 4.22 8.98
N LYS A 59 0.37 3.59 9.98
CA LYS A 59 0.94 2.44 10.69
C LYS A 59 1.14 1.29 9.69
N MET A 60 2.35 0.75 9.65
CA MET A 60 2.75 -0.35 8.77
C MET A 60 2.56 -1.69 9.49
N HIS A 61 3.17 -1.81 10.67
CA HIS A 61 3.02 -2.95 11.59
C HIS A 61 3.46 -2.55 13.00
N GLU A 62 3.24 -3.42 13.97
CA GLU A 62 3.77 -3.33 15.33
C GLU A 62 4.38 -4.67 15.73
N ASP A 63 5.42 -4.66 16.56
CA ASP A 63 6.07 -5.90 16.99
C ASP A 63 5.15 -6.73 17.91
N ASN A 64 4.62 -6.09 18.96
CA ASN A 64 3.71 -6.64 19.96
C ASN A 64 3.11 -5.47 20.78
N PRO A 65 2.17 -5.71 21.74
CA PRO A 65 1.52 -4.63 22.49
C PRO A 65 2.47 -3.69 23.26
N ASP A 66 3.66 -4.16 23.62
CA ASP A 66 4.70 -3.38 24.32
C ASP A 66 5.86 -2.97 23.38
N GLY A 67 5.73 -3.25 22.08
CA GLY A 67 6.79 -3.13 21.08
C GLY A 67 6.73 -1.84 20.27
N LEU A 68 7.60 -1.73 19.26
CA LEU A 68 7.65 -0.54 18.42
C LEU A 68 6.50 -0.51 17.42
N ILE A 69 5.99 0.69 17.17
CA ILE A 69 5.05 0.96 16.09
C ILE A 69 5.83 1.53 14.91
N TYR A 70 5.85 0.79 13.80
CA TYR A 70 6.48 1.24 12.57
C TYR A 70 5.49 2.03 11.74
N TYR A 71 5.80 3.30 11.53
CA TYR A 71 5.06 4.14 10.61
C TYR A 71 5.81 4.28 9.28
N GLY A 72 5.06 4.50 8.21
CA GLY A 72 5.62 4.65 6.89
C GLY A 72 4.60 5.20 5.91
N LEU A 73 4.99 5.17 4.64
CA LEU A 73 4.14 5.63 3.55
C LEU A 73 3.36 4.45 2.95
N LYS A 74 2.09 4.70 2.68
CA LYS A 74 1.22 3.89 1.81
C LYS A 74 0.65 4.79 0.71
N TRP A 75 -0.08 4.19 -0.23
CA TRP A 75 -0.67 4.87 -1.38
C TRP A 75 -2.18 4.91 -1.27
N LYS A 76 -2.80 6.05 -1.50
CA LYS A 76 -4.26 6.19 -1.59
C LYS A 76 -4.63 6.62 -3.01
N ILE A 77 -5.57 5.91 -3.63
CA ILE A 77 -6.16 6.31 -4.92
C ILE A 77 -6.81 7.69 -4.77
N VAL A 78 -6.53 8.56 -5.72
CA VAL A 78 -7.21 9.83 -5.90
C VAL A 78 -8.05 9.74 -7.17
N ASP A 79 -9.32 10.13 -7.04
CA ASP A 79 -10.23 10.25 -8.18
C ASP A 79 -9.78 11.38 -9.12
#